data_AF-A0A1I0XPR5-F1
#
_entry.id   AF-A0A1I0XPR5-F1
#
_cell.length_a   1.000
_cell.length_b   1.000
_cell.length_c   1.000
_cell.angle_alpha   90.00
_cell.angle_beta   90.00
_cell.angle_gamma   90.00
#
_symmetry.space_group_name_H-M   'P 1'
#
loop_
_entity.id
_entity.type
_entity.pdbx_description
1 polymer ?
#
loop_
_entity_poly.entity_id
_entity_poly.type
_entity_poly.pdbx_seq_one_letter_code
_entity_poly.pdbx_strand_id
1 'polypeptide(L)'
;MALALGKTVRQLLTEINSAELTEWRAYSVLEPFGEQLADQRHGIALSALANLHRDPQRRREPYRPEDFIPWHQSHRVVRTESDGTLLADPEAQSRLIKQLFNRDS
;
A
#
# COMPACT_ATOMS: atom_id res chain seq x y z
N MET A 1 2.82 -18.03 6.22
CA MET A 1 2.77 -19.49 6.39
C MET A 1 3.04 -19.94 7.82
N ALA A 2 4.26 -19.77 8.38
CA ALA A 2 4.56 -20.18 9.76
C ALA A 2 3.57 -19.63 10.80
N LEU A 3 3.25 -18.33 10.71
CA LEU A 3 2.25 -17.67 11.56
C LEU A 3 0.86 -18.33 11.48
N ALA A 4 0.39 -18.68 10.28
CA ALA A 4 -0.91 -19.31 10.07
C ALA A 4 -0.97 -20.73 10.65
N LEU A 5 0.18 -21.39 10.83
CA LEU A 5 0.32 -22.70 11.46
C LEU A 5 0.58 -22.61 12.97
N GLY A 6 0.61 -21.41 13.56
CA GLY A 6 0.94 -21.21 14.98
C GLY A 6 2.39 -21.56 15.33
N LYS A 7 3.30 -21.54 14.34
CA LYS A 7 4.71 -21.91 14.51
C LYS A 7 5.64 -20.71 14.32
N THR A 8 6.77 -20.73 15.00
CA THR A 8 7.91 -19.88 14.64
C THR A 8 8.51 -20.35 13.30
N VAL A 9 9.25 -19.48 12.63
CA VAL A 9 9.98 -19.83 11.40
C VAL A 9 10.96 -20.99 11.65
N ARG A 10 11.65 -20.99 12.79
CA ARG A 10 12.62 -22.05 13.14
C ARG A 10 11.94 -23.42 13.30
N GLN A 11 10.79 -23.47 13.98
CA GLN A 11 10.04 -24.72 14.12
C GLN A 11 9.59 -25.25 12.76
N LEU A 12 9.05 -24.37 11.90
CA LEU A 12 8.63 -24.75 10.56
C LEU A 12 9.79 -25.33 9.75
N LEU A 13 10.96 -24.68 9.75
CA LEU A 13 12.15 -25.14 9.02
C LEU A 13 12.77 -26.45 9.57
N THR A 14 12.31 -26.93 10.73
CA THR A 14 12.70 -28.25 11.25
C THR A 14 11.85 -29.37 10.65
N GLU A 15 10.66 -29.03 10.13
CA GLU A 15 9.67 -29.99 9.62
C GLU A 15 9.58 -30.00 8.10
N ILE A 16 9.82 -28.85 7.46
CA ILE A 16 9.74 -28.67 6.01
C ILE A 16 11.07 -28.16 5.46
N ASN A 17 11.46 -28.64 4.28
CA ASN A 17 12.71 -28.20 3.65
C ASN A 17 12.50 -26.93 2.79
N SER A 18 13.61 -26.35 2.31
CA SER A 18 13.58 -25.11 1.51
C SER A 18 12.93 -25.27 0.14
N ALA A 19 12.99 -26.45 -0.46
CA ALA A 19 12.35 -26.73 -1.76
C ALA A 19 10.83 -26.71 -1.62
N GLU A 20 10.29 -27.43 -0.64
CA GLU A 20 8.86 -27.43 -0.34
C GLU A 20 8.35 -26.03 0.06
N LEU A 21 9.12 -25.26 0.84
CA LEU A 21 8.78 -23.86 1.14
C LEU A 21 8.74 -22.98 -0.12
N THR A 22 9.63 -23.25 -1.09
CA THR A 22 9.66 -22.55 -2.38
C THR A 22 8.45 -22.94 -3.23
N GLU A 23 8.05 -24.20 -3.24
CA GLU A 23 6.84 -24.67 -3.91
C GLU A 23 5.59 -24.02 -3.31
N TRP A 24 5.47 -23.94 -1.99
CA TRP A 24 4.37 -23.21 -1.34
C TRP A 24 4.35 -21.74 -1.72
N ARG A 25 5.52 -21.10 -1.84
CA ARG A 25 5.60 -19.72 -2.32
C ARG A 25 5.15 -19.60 -3.78
N ALA A 26 5.58 -20.50 -4.65
CA ALA A 26 5.15 -20.54 -6.04
C ALA A 26 3.63 -20.77 -6.16
N TYR A 27 3.10 -21.70 -5.37
CA TYR A 27 1.66 -21.99 -5.32
C TYR A 27 0.87 -20.76 -4.84
N SER A 28 1.36 -20.01 -3.84
CA SER A 28 0.71 -18.77 -3.38
C SER A 28 0.64 -17.66 -4.43
N VAL A 29 1.45 -17.72 -5.50
CA VAL A 29 1.35 -16.80 -6.64
C VAL A 29 0.26 -17.24 -7.61
N LEU A 30 0.09 -18.55 -7.80
CA LEU A 30 -0.95 -19.12 -8.67
C LEU A 30 -2.33 -19.04 -8.03
N GLU A 31 -2.41 -19.43 -6.76
CA GLU A 31 -3.61 -19.39 -5.93
C GLU A 31 -3.31 -18.59 -4.66
N PRO A 32 -3.48 -17.26 -4.69
CA PRO A 32 -3.27 -16.44 -3.50
C PRO A 32 -4.18 -16.90 -2.36
N PHE A 33 -3.66 -16.84 -1.13
CA PHE A 33 -4.41 -17.21 0.06
C PHE A 33 -4.00 -16.36 1.26
N GLY A 34 -4.81 -16.44 2.32
CA GLY A 34 -4.62 -15.68 3.56
C GLY A 34 -5.37 -14.35 3.57
N GLU A 35 -5.10 -13.56 4.61
CA GLU A 35 -5.87 -12.36 4.97
C GLU A 35 -5.91 -11.30 3.86
N GLN A 36 -4.82 -11.12 3.11
CA GLN A 36 -4.80 -10.11 2.03
C GLN A 36 -5.84 -10.40 0.94
N LEU A 37 -6.01 -11.68 0.56
CA LEU A 37 -7.06 -12.05 -0.38
C LEU A 37 -8.45 -12.00 0.28
N ALA A 38 -8.55 -12.32 1.58
CA ALA A 38 -9.79 -12.17 2.32
C ALA A 38 -10.26 -10.71 2.32
N ASP A 39 -9.38 -9.75 2.59
CA ASP A 39 -9.68 -8.32 2.53
C ASP A 39 -10.12 -7.88 1.14
N GLN A 40 -9.49 -8.40 0.07
CA GLN A 40 -9.93 -8.14 -1.30
C GLN A 40 -11.35 -8.63 -1.56
N ARG A 41 -11.67 -9.87 -1.13
CA ARG A 41 -13.03 -10.43 -1.25
C ARG A 41 -14.05 -9.60 -0.47
N HIS A 42 -13.72 -9.17 0.75
CA HIS A 42 -14.59 -8.29 1.54
C HIS A 42 -14.74 -6.91 0.90
N GLY A 43 -13.67 -6.33 0.35
CA GLY A 43 -13.70 -5.06 -0.37
C GLY A 43 -14.65 -5.10 -1.57
N ILE A 44 -14.69 -6.21 -2.31
CA ILE A 44 -15.65 -6.40 -3.42
C ILE A 44 -17.08 -6.36 -2.88
N ALA A 45 -17.39 -7.12 -1.83
CA ALA A 45 -18.73 -7.16 -1.26
C ALA A 45 -19.17 -5.80 -0.68
N LEU A 46 -18.27 -5.13 0.05
CA LEU A 46 -18.53 -3.82 0.64
C LEU A 46 -18.68 -2.73 -0.42
N SER A 47 -17.88 -2.76 -1.49
CA SER A 47 -18.02 -1.80 -2.59
C SER A 47 -19.34 -1.99 -3.34
N ALA A 48 -19.80 -3.22 -3.55
CA ALA A 48 -21.13 -3.49 -4.10
C ALA A 48 -22.23 -2.91 -3.21
N LEU A 49 -22.19 -3.17 -1.89
CA LEU A 49 -23.16 -2.65 -0.93
C LEU A 49 -23.14 -1.12 -0.87
N ALA A 50 -21.96 -0.50 -0.81
CA ALA A 50 -21.82 0.94 -0.75
C ALA A 50 -22.31 1.61 -2.04
N ASN A 51 -22.04 1.02 -3.20
CA ASN A 51 -22.52 1.52 -4.49
C ASN A 51 -24.04 1.37 -4.66
N LEU A 52 -24.64 0.32 -4.09
CA LEU A 52 -26.10 0.15 -4.07
C LEU A 52 -26.79 1.31 -3.33
N HIS A 53 -26.18 1.81 -2.26
CA HIS A 53 -26.68 2.92 -1.46
C HIS A 53 -26.08 4.28 -1.81
N ARG A 54 -25.27 4.36 -2.88
CA ARG A 54 -24.56 5.58 -3.27
C ARG A 54 -25.53 6.58 -3.90
N ASP A 55 -25.48 7.81 -3.42
CA ASP A 55 -26.10 8.98 -4.07
C ASP A 55 -25.09 9.65 -5.04
N PRO A 56 -25.30 9.60 -6.37
CA PRO A 56 -24.40 10.19 -7.36
C PRO A 56 -24.26 11.71 -7.25
N GLN A 57 -25.24 12.40 -6.64
CA GLN A 57 -25.18 13.85 -6.44
C GLN A 57 -24.20 14.22 -5.31
N ARG A 58 -24.14 13.40 -4.26
CA ARG A 58 -23.23 13.58 -3.12
C ARG A 58 -21.84 13.01 -3.39
N ARG A 59 -21.76 11.87 -4.08
CA ARG A 59 -20.49 11.25 -4.48
C ARG A 59 -20.58 10.74 -5.92
N ARG A 60 -19.98 11.50 -6.84
CA ARG A 60 -20.00 11.20 -8.27
C ARG A 60 -19.29 9.90 -8.61
N GLU A 61 -18.16 9.62 -7.97
CA GLU A 61 -17.36 8.42 -8.23
C GLU A 61 -17.87 7.21 -7.45
N PRO A 62 -17.93 6.01 -8.06
CA PRO A 62 -18.27 4.79 -7.34
C PRO A 62 -17.22 4.44 -6.29
N TYR A 63 -17.64 3.76 -5.22
CA TYR A 63 -16.72 3.11 -4.30
C TYR A 63 -16.01 1.98 -5.02
N ARG A 64 -14.69 1.93 -4.88
CA ARG A 64 -13.85 0.83 -5.40
C ARG A 64 -13.63 -0.20 -4.29
N PRO A 65 -13.39 -1.49 -4.62
CA PRO A 65 -13.01 -2.48 -3.61
C PRO A 65 -11.82 -2.02 -2.76
N GLU A 66 -10.84 -1.42 -3.42
CA GLU A 66 -9.64 -0.85 -2.81
C GLU A 66 -9.95 0.16 -1.70
N ASP A 67 -11.03 0.94 -1.78
CA ASP A 67 -11.42 1.97 -0.80
C ASP A 67 -11.68 1.36 0.60
N PHE A 68 -11.97 0.06 0.68
CA PHE A 68 -12.26 -0.66 1.92
C PHE A 68 -11.08 -1.50 2.43
N ILE A 69 -9.90 -1.38 1.82
CA ILE A 69 -8.70 -2.16 2.15
C ILE A 69 -7.62 -1.20 2.67
N PRO A 70 -7.43 -1.06 4.00
CA PRO A 70 -6.59 0.00 4.57
C PRO A 70 -5.13 -0.02 4.12
N TRP A 71 -4.57 -1.21 3.90
CA TRP A 71 -3.17 -1.40 3.48
C TRP A 71 -2.96 -1.25 1.97
N HIS A 72 -4.03 -1.04 1.19
CA HIS A 72 -3.93 -0.89 -0.25
C HIS A 72 -3.11 0.35 -0.64
N GLN A 73 -2.34 0.25 -1.73
CA GLN A 73 -1.39 1.30 -2.14
C GLN A 73 -2.06 2.64 -2.46
N SER A 74 -3.32 2.63 -2.90
CA SER A 74 -4.11 3.85 -3.14
C SER A 74 -4.28 4.71 -1.88
N HIS A 75 -4.16 4.11 -0.70
CA HIS A 75 -4.27 4.81 0.60
C HIS A 75 -2.94 5.25 1.16
N ARG A 76 -1.82 4.85 0.53
CA ARG A 76 -0.53 5.43 0.87
C ARG A 76 -0.62 6.87 0.42
N VAL A 77 -0.85 7.78 1.37
CA VAL A 77 -0.52 9.18 1.20
C VAL A 77 0.95 9.17 0.81
N VAL A 78 1.24 9.37 -0.48
CA VAL A 78 2.54 9.86 -0.87
C VAL A 78 2.62 11.17 -0.10
N ARG A 79 3.31 11.14 1.04
CA ARG A 79 3.98 12.34 1.50
C ARG A 79 4.88 12.62 0.32
N THR A 80 4.43 13.48 -0.57
CA THR A 80 5.33 14.35 -1.28
C THR A 80 6.01 15.05 -0.11
N GLU A 81 7.12 14.46 0.38
CA GLU A 81 8.28 15.26 0.71
C GLU A 81 8.27 16.25 -0.43
N SER A 82 7.86 17.49 -0.14
CA SER A 82 7.85 18.56 -1.12
C SER A 82 9.18 18.42 -1.82
N ASP A 83 9.17 17.85 -3.03
CA ASP A 83 10.35 17.71 -3.85
C ASP A 83 10.74 19.16 -4.03
N GLY A 84 11.70 19.59 -3.21
CA GLY A 84 11.82 20.99 -2.83
C GLY A 84 11.93 21.75 -4.13
N THR A 85 10.90 22.56 -4.45
CA THR A 85 10.67 23.02 -5.82
C THR A 85 11.98 23.59 -6.36
N LEU A 86 12.66 22.84 -7.21
CA LEU A 86 13.85 23.35 -7.89
C LEU A 86 13.32 24.40 -8.85
N LEU A 87 13.68 25.65 -8.60
CA LEU A 87 13.35 26.71 -9.54
C LEU A 87 14.02 26.36 -10.87
N ALA A 88 13.24 26.44 -11.96
CA ALA A 88 13.72 26.10 -13.30
C ALA A 88 14.92 26.97 -13.72
N ASP A 89 15.08 28.15 -13.09
CA ASP A 89 16.25 29.01 -13.20
C ASP A 89 17.27 28.70 -12.08
N PRO A 90 18.46 28.16 -12.40
CA PRO A 90 19.52 27.91 -11.44
C PRO A 90 19.97 29.15 -10.66
N GLU A 91 19.90 30.35 -11.26
CA GLU A 91 20.27 31.60 -10.59
C GLU A 91 19.22 32.00 -9.55
N ALA A 92 17.93 31.83 -9.86
CA ALA A 92 16.86 32.01 -8.90
C ALA A 92 16.97 31.03 -7.73
N GLN A 93 17.33 29.78 -7.99
CA GLN A 93 17.57 28.77 -6.94
C GLN A 93 18.73 29.18 -6.03
N SER A 94 19.85 29.63 -6.60
CA SER A 94 21.02 30.11 -5.85
C SER A 94 20.70 31.32 -4.96
N ARG A 95 19.91 32.28 -5.46
CA ARG A 95 19.45 33.44 -4.68
C ARG A 95 18.55 33.04 -3.51
N LEU A 96 17.60 32.14 -3.75
CA LEU A 96 16.70 31.63 -2.70
C LEU A 96 17.48 30.95 -1.58
N ILE A 97 18.43 30.08 -1.94
CA ILE A 97 19.29 29.37 -0.99
C ILE A 97 20.09 30.37 -0.15
N LYS A 98 20.73 31.37 -0.76
CA LYS A 98 21.49 32.41 -0.05
C LYS A 98 20.62 33.26 0.90
N GLN A 99 19.39 33.57 0.50
CA GLN A 99 18.45 34.32 1.33
C GLN A 99 18.00 33.55 2.57
N LEU A 100 17.80 32.23 2.45
CA LEU A 100 17.44 31.40 3.60
C LEU A 100 18.59 31.34 4.62
N PHE A 101 19.83 31.17 4.17
CA PHE A 101 21.00 31.12 5.07
C PHE A 101 21.33 32.47 5.72
N ASN A 102 21.02 33.60 5.07
CA ASN A 102 21.22 34.93 5.63
C ASN A 102 20.10 35.40 6.57
N ARG A 103 19.03 34.61 6.76
CA ARG A 103 17.88 34.99 7.61
C ARG A 103 18.05 34.56 9.07
N ASP A 104 19.01 33.67 9.34
CA ASP A 104 19.30 33.10 10.66
C ASP A 104 20.59 33.69 11.30
N SER A 105 21.07 34.85 10.84
CA SER A 105 22.16 35.64 11.43
C SER A 105 21.70 37.07 11.71
#